data_AF-A0A954W887-F1
#
_entry.id   AF-A0A954W887-F1
#
_cell.length_a   1.000
_cell.length_b   1.000
_cell.length_c   1.000
_cell.angle_alpha   90.00
_cell.angle_beta   90.00
_cell.angle_gamma   90.00
#
_symmetry.space_group_name_H-M   'P 1'
#
loop_
_entity.id
_entity.type
_entity.pdbx_description
1 polymer ?
#
loop_
_entity_poly.entity_id
_entity_poly.type
_entity_poly.pdbx_seq_one_letter_code
_entity_poly.pdbx_strand_id
1 'polypeptide(L)'
;MATAIEIGERRRAKTAIWWPVAAMFVAGLLVSGPLPPWGQMWVLAVAVYASLKWLTLARLLILLPASQRSGGDEIGLSMPSLAGYLFLWPGMDAPAFLLKKHSGPAPRLGQWLSAIAKTAVGATLIALAPSVVSWPGIVVVGWRLTGDFLAAWMTMIGVVFVLHFGAIHALALTWQRAGRAVEPIMRAPIMAQSLADFWGRRWNLAFRDFAHTFVFRPMLRRYGAAAATLGVFTFSGIVHDAVISVAARGGYGWPTLYFLLQGIAMLFERSGWGRRIGLGRGWRGRLYAAVVLVTPAGWLFHEPFRDQVVLPMMRAIASLG
;
A
#
# COMPACT_ATOMS: atom_id res chain seq x y z
N MET A 1 -6.97 -2.87 38.36
CA MET A 1 -6.38 -1.59 37.92
C MET A 1 -4.91 -1.82 37.65
N ALA A 2 -4.38 -1.37 36.52
CA ALA A 2 -2.94 -1.46 36.24
C ALA A 2 -2.16 -0.54 37.20
N THR A 3 -1.04 -1.01 37.75
CA THR A 3 -0.23 -0.21 38.70
C THR A 3 0.48 0.94 37.97
N ALA A 4 0.89 1.99 38.67
CA ALA A 4 1.63 3.11 38.09
C ALA A 4 2.94 2.65 37.40
N ILE A 5 3.57 1.59 37.93
CA ILE A 5 4.75 0.92 37.36
C ILE A 5 4.37 0.27 36.02
N GLU A 6 3.29 -0.50 35.98
CA GLU A 6 2.81 -1.17 34.76
C GLU A 6 2.44 -0.16 33.65
N ILE A 7 1.88 0.99 34.03
CA ILE A 7 1.59 2.10 33.10
C ILE A 7 2.90 2.71 32.55
N GLY A 8 3.91 2.91 33.41
CA GLY A 8 5.22 3.41 33.04
C GLY A 8 5.97 2.48 32.08
N GLU A 9 5.96 1.18 32.36
CA GLU A 9 6.56 0.15 31.51
C GLU A 9 5.88 0.05 30.16
N ARG A 10 4.53 0.04 30.12
CA ARG A 10 3.78 0.07 28.85
C ARG A 10 4.08 1.33 28.04
N ARG A 11 4.35 2.46 28.69
CA ARG A 11 4.72 3.71 28.00
C ARG A 11 6.12 3.61 27.39
N ARG A 12 7.12 3.10 28.12
CA ARG A 12 8.48 2.86 27.62
C ARG A 12 8.51 1.84 26.48
N ALA A 13 7.74 0.76 26.61
CA ALA A 13 7.59 -0.24 25.55
C ALA A 13 7.01 0.38 24.26
N LYS A 14 6.00 1.26 24.37
CA LYS A 14 5.41 1.95 23.22
C LYS A 14 6.37 2.88 22.48
N THR A 15 7.40 3.42 23.14
CA THR A 15 8.45 4.19 22.48
C THR A 15 9.53 3.29 21.89
N ALA A 16 9.89 2.20 22.57
CA ALA A 16 10.97 1.30 22.14
C ALA A 16 10.67 0.57 20.82
N ILE A 17 9.39 0.30 20.49
CA ILE A 17 9.02 -0.38 19.23
C ILE A 17 9.42 0.36 17.95
N TRP A 18 9.79 1.65 18.04
CA TRP A 18 10.20 2.45 16.89
C TRP A 18 11.69 2.27 16.54
N TRP A 19 12.54 1.78 17.46
CA TRP A 19 13.96 1.56 17.17
C TRP A 19 14.20 0.60 16.01
N PRO A 20 13.55 -0.58 15.94
CA PRO A 20 13.72 -1.49 14.82
C PRO A 20 13.30 -0.90 13.48
N VAL A 21 12.36 0.05 13.45
CA VAL A 21 11.91 0.71 12.21
C VAL A 21 13.03 1.51 11.57
N ALA A 22 13.70 2.36 12.35
CA ALA A 22 14.84 3.14 11.85
C ALA A 22 15.98 2.21 11.41
N ALA A 23 16.29 1.20 12.22
CA ALA A 23 17.35 0.23 11.92
C ALA A 23 17.08 -0.55 10.62
N MET A 24 15.86 -1.06 10.42
CA MET A 24 15.50 -1.80 9.21
C MET A 24 15.57 -0.94 7.96
N PHE A 25 15.12 0.33 8.02
CA PHE A 25 15.21 1.23 6.87
C PHE A 25 16.67 1.58 6.52
N VAL A 26 17.49 1.90 7.52
CA VAL A 26 18.93 2.18 7.32
C VAL A 26 19.65 0.94 6.78
N ALA A 27 19.39 -0.23 7.34
CA ALA A 27 19.94 -1.49 6.83
C ALA A 27 19.52 -1.72 5.36
N GLY A 28 18.26 -1.45 5.00
CA GLY A 28 17.79 -1.52 3.62
C GLY A 28 18.57 -0.60 2.69
N LEU A 29 18.84 0.65 3.10
CA LEU A 29 19.66 1.59 2.33
C LEU A 29 21.08 1.07 2.12
N LEU A 30 21.73 0.58 3.17
CA LEU A 30 23.10 0.07 3.11
C LEU A 30 23.21 -1.18 2.22
N VAL A 31 22.30 -2.15 2.40
CA VAL A 31 22.28 -3.40 1.63
C VAL A 31 21.93 -3.17 0.16
N SER A 32 21.07 -2.19 -0.12
CA SER A 32 20.63 -1.90 -1.48
C SER A 32 21.62 -1.11 -2.34
N GLY A 33 22.64 -0.50 -1.74
CA GLY A 33 23.59 0.38 -2.42
C GLY A 33 24.24 -0.20 -3.70
N PRO A 34 24.67 -1.48 -3.72
CA PRO A 34 25.25 -2.11 -4.90
C PRO A 34 24.25 -2.55 -5.98
N LEU A 35 22.94 -2.54 -5.69
CA LEU A 35 21.93 -3.05 -6.61
C LEU A 35 21.60 -2.03 -7.70
N PRO A 36 21.10 -2.48 -8.88
CA PRO A 36 20.49 -1.56 -9.83
C PRO A 36 19.30 -0.83 -9.19
N PRO A 37 18.91 0.36 -9.69
CA PRO A 37 17.84 1.18 -9.10
C PRO A 37 16.54 0.42 -8.79
N TRP A 38 16.11 -0.48 -9.68
CA TRP A 38 14.93 -1.31 -9.45
C TRP A 38 15.11 -2.34 -8.33
N GLY A 39 16.30 -2.93 -8.19
CA GLY A 39 16.61 -3.82 -7.07
C GLY A 39 16.64 -3.06 -5.75
N GLN A 40 17.21 -1.86 -5.76
CA GLN A 40 17.19 -0.96 -4.61
C GLN A 40 15.76 -0.59 -4.19
N MET A 41 14.89 -0.22 -5.14
CA MET A 41 13.47 0.05 -4.87
C MET A 41 12.80 -1.11 -4.13
N TRP A 42 12.98 -2.36 -4.59
CA TRP A 42 12.36 -3.53 -3.96
C TRP A 42 12.90 -3.79 -2.56
N VAL A 43 14.22 -3.66 -2.33
CA VAL A 43 14.80 -3.80 -0.99
C VAL A 43 14.25 -2.73 -0.03
N LEU A 44 14.14 -1.48 -0.48
CA LEU A 44 13.56 -0.40 0.33
C LEU A 44 12.08 -0.62 0.61
N ALA A 45 11.31 -1.09 -0.39
CA ALA A 45 9.90 -1.46 -0.21
C ALA A 45 9.75 -2.58 0.84
N VAL A 46 10.60 -3.61 0.80
CA VAL A 46 10.61 -4.70 1.78
C VAL A 46 11.00 -4.19 3.17
N ALA A 47 12.01 -3.31 3.28
CA ALA A 47 12.43 -2.74 4.55
C ALA A 47 11.35 -1.87 5.21
N VAL A 48 10.67 -1.03 4.42
CA VAL A 48 9.50 -0.27 4.88
C VAL A 48 8.39 -1.24 5.31
N TYR A 49 8.04 -2.21 4.48
CA TYR A 49 7.02 -3.20 4.80
C TYR A 49 7.31 -3.94 6.11
N ALA A 50 8.53 -4.44 6.28
CA ALA A 50 8.98 -5.13 7.50
C ALA A 50 8.87 -4.22 8.73
N SER A 51 9.19 -2.93 8.58
CA SER A 51 9.04 -1.94 9.64
C SER A 51 7.59 -1.74 10.07
N LEU A 52 6.66 -1.60 9.11
CA LEU A 52 5.24 -1.45 9.41
C LEU A 52 4.67 -2.74 10.05
N LYS A 53 5.10 -3.92 9.57
CA LYS A 53 4.74 -5.23 10.13
C LYS A 53 5.22 -5.44 11.56
N TRP A 54 6.45 -5.02 11.84
CA TRP A 54 6.97 -5.04 13.20
C TRP A 54 6.11 -4.19 14.13
N LEU A 55 5.77 -2.96 13.73
CA LEU A 55 4.96 -2.07 14.56
C LEU A 55 3.58 -2.64 14.86
N THR A 56 2.91 -3.24 13.88
CA THR A 56 1.57 -3.82 14.06
C THR A 56 1.62 -5.03 15.00
N LEU A 57 2.62 -5.90 14.85
CA LEU A 57 2.83 -7.05 15.73
C LEU A 57 3.23 -6.62 17.15
N ALA A 58 4.25 -5.78 17.28
CA ALA A 58 4.75 -5.33 18.58
C ALA A 58 3.66 -4.59 19.37
N ARG A 59 2.85 -3.76 18.69
CA ARG A 59 1.67 -3.14 19.31
C ARG A 59 0.68 -4.17 19.82
N LEU A 60 0.39 -5.21 19.04
CA LEU A 60 -0.53 -6.27 19.45
C LEU A 60 -0.01 -6.97 20.72
N LEU A 61 1.27 -7.32 20.74
CA LEU A 61 1.89 -8.02 21.87
C LEU A 61 1.91 -7.17 23.16
N ILE A 62 2.12 -5.86 23.05
CA ILE A 62 2.07 -4.92 24.20
C ILE A 62 0.65 -4.77 24.76
N LEU A 63 -0.36 -4.82 23.90
CA LEU A 63 -1.75 -4.61 24.31
C LEU A 63 -2.44 -5.90 24.79
N LEU A 64 -2.04 -7.06 24.28
CA LEU A 64 -2.59 -8.36 24.67
C LEU A 64 -2.20 -8.75 26.11
N PRO A 65 -3.18 -9.00 27.00
CA PRO A 65 -2.94 -9.60 28.31
C PRO A 65 -2.26 -10.97 28.18
N ALA A 66 -1.35 -11.32 29.11
CA ALA A 66 -0.63 -12.59 29.09
C ALA A 66 -1.58 -13.81 29.06
N SER A 67 -2.71 -13.72 29.77
CA SER A 67 -3.75 -14.76 29.80
C SER A 67 -4.44 -15.02 28.46
N GLN A 68 -4.41 -14.05 27.53
CA GLN A 68 -5.01 -14.17 26.19
C GLN A 68 -3.97 -14.51 25.11
N ARG A 69 -2.70 -14.74 25.48
CA ARG A 69 -1.65 -15.13 24.53
C ARG A 69 -1.70 -16.62 24.17
N SER A 70 -2.22 -17.46 25.07
CA SER A 70 -2.53 -18.88 24.83
C SER A 70 -3.95 -19.03 24.28
N GLY A 71 -4.15 -18.67 23.02
CA GLY A 71 -5.32 -19.14 22.25
C GLY A 71 -5.09 -20.58 21.81
N GLY A 72 -6.11 -21.44 21.93
CA GLY A 72 -6.06 -22.86 21.57
C GLY A 72 -5.63 -23.13 20.12
N ASP A 73 -5.25 -24.38 19.86
CA ASP A 73 -4.30 -24.91 18.86
C ASP A 73 -4.34 -24.40 17.40
N GLU A 74 -5.33 -23.64 16.96
CA GLU A 74 -5.43 -23.15 15.56
C GLU A 74 -5.39 -21.62 15.39
N ILE A 75 -5.79 -20.83 16.40
CA ILE A 75 -5.86 -19.36 16.33
C ILE A 75 -5.27 -18.78 17.61
N GLY A 76 -4.05 -18.26 17.49
CA GLY A 76 -3.29 -17.71 18.61
C GLY A 76 -1.89 -17.27 18.18
N LEU A 77 -1.04 -16.92 19.16
CA LEU A 77 0.34 -16.48 18.94
C LEU A 77 1.32 -17.65 18.78
N SER A 78 0.95 -18.69 18.03
CA SER A 78 1.84 -19.80 17.71
C SER A 78 2.91 -19.37 16.70
N MET A 79 4.09 -20.02 16.73
CA MET A 79 5.19 -19.71 15.81
C MET A 79 4.76 -19.79 14.32
N PRO A 80 3.98 -20.79 13.87
CA PRO A 80 3.48 -20.82 12.49
C PRO A 80 2.55 -19.65 12.15
N SER A 81 1.69 -19.23 13.09
CA SER A 81 0.79 -18.08 12.89
C SER A 81 1.58 -16.77 12.79
N LEU A 82 2.62 -16.61 13.62
CA LEU A 82 3.51 -15.45 13.58
C LEU A 82 4.31 -15.41 12.27
N ALA A 83 4.88 -16.53 11.85
CA ALA A 83 5.59 -16.63 10.57
C ALA A 83 4.65 -16.36 9.39
N GLY A 84 3.44 -16.93 9.42
CA GLY A 84 2.40 -16.67 8.42
C GLY A 84 2.03 -15.19 8.33
N TYR A 85 1.86 -14.53 9.48
CA TYR A 85 1.58 -13.09 9.52
C TYR A 85 2.73 -12.23 8.99
N LEU A 86 3.97 -12.54 9.36
CA LEU A 86 5.13 -11.70 9.03
C LEU A 86 5.55 -11.86 7.57
N PHE A 87 5.59 -13.10 7.07
CA PHE A 87 6.23 -13.41 5.79
C PHE A 87 5.24 -13.80 4.69
N LEU A 88 4.06 -14.32 5.03
CA LEU A 88 3.13 -14.91 4.07
C LEU A 88 1.79 -14.18 3.99
N TRP A 89 1.65 -13.01 4.62
CA TRP A 89 0.45 -12.19 4.50
C TRP A 89 0.79 -10.70 4.49
N PRO A 90 0.52 -9.95 3.41
CA PRO A 90 0.86 -8.53 3.32
C PRO A 90 -0.05 -7.58 4.14
N GLY A 91 -1.18 -8.05 4.66
CA GLY A 91 -2.11 -7.20 5.41
C GLY A 91 -1.60 -6.75 6.77
N MET A 92 -1.92 -5.52 7.18
CA MET A 92 -1.39 -4.91 8.41
C MET A 92 -2.31 -5.01 9.64
N ASP A 93 -3.44 -5.73 9.55
CA ASP A 93 -4.31 -5.99 10.70
C ASP A 93 -3.88 -7.28 11.42
N ALA A 94 -2.95 -7.14 12.37
CA ALA A 94 -2.45 -8.25 13.19
C ALA A 94 -3.56 -8.97 13.97
N PRO A 95 -4.48 -8.27 14.68
CA PRO A 95 -5.63 -8.92 15.31
C PRO A 95 -6.47 -9.78 14.36
N ALA A 96 -6.79 -9.27 13.16
CA ALA A 96 -7.61 -10.01 12.21
C ALA A 96 -6.94 -11.31 11.73
N PHE A 97 -5.63 -11.31 11.56
CA PHE A 97 -4.89 -12.50 11.17
C PHE A 97 -4.67 -13.48 12.33
N LEU A 98 -4.23 -12.98 13.49
CA LEU A 98 -3.73 -13.81 14.58
C LEU A 98 -4.81 -14.29 15.55
N LEU A 99 -5.89 -13.52 15.71
CA LEU A 99 -6.87 -13.72 16.80
C LEU A 99 -8.30 -13.97 16.32
N LYS A 100 -8.63 -13.68 15.05
CA LYS A 100 -9.99 -13.79 14.54
C LYS A 100 -10.14 -14.95 13.57
N LYS A 101 -11.18 -15.76 13.81
CA LYS A 101 -11.62 -16.80 12.86
C LYS A 101 -12.45 -16.18 11.75
N HIS A 102 -12.21 -16.61 10.52
CA HIS A 102 -13.07 -16.31 9.39
C HIS A 102 -14.45 -16.93 9.62
N SER A 103 -15.50 -16.10 9.58
CA SER A 103 -16.89 -16.50 9.79
C SER A 103 -17.73 -16.44 8.51
N GLY A 104 -17.14 -15.98 7.40
CA GLY A 104 -17.80 -15.92 6.10
C GLY A 104 -17.85 -17.27 5.39
N PRO A 105 -18.63 -17.38 4.31
CA PRO A 105 -18.61 -18.57 3.46
C PRO A 105 -17.21 -18.81 2.89
N ALA A 106 -16.94 -20.06 2.53
CA ALA A 106 -15.71 -20.42 1.84
C ALA A 106 -15.55 -19.60 0.54
N PRO A 107 -14.30 -19.24 0.17
CA PRO A 107 -14.03 -18.55 -1.08
C PRO A 107 -14.64 -19.24 -2.29
N ARG A 108 -15.42 -18.49 -3.07
CA ARG A 108 -16.12 -19.02 -4.25
C ARG A 108 -15.15 -19.18 -5.41
N LEU A 109 -15.40 -20.14 -6.31
CA LEU A 109 -14.60 -20.34 -7.53
C LEU A 109 -14.43 -19.05 -8.35
N GLY A 110 -15.49 -18.24 -8.47
CA GLY A 110 -15.42 -16.96 -9.17
C GLY A 110 -14.41 -15.97 -8.59
N GLN A 111 -14.14 -16.02 -7.27
CA GLN A 111 -13.12 -15.16 -6.66
C GLN A 111 -11.71 -15.61 -7.04
N TRP A 112 -11.46 -16.92 -7.07
CA TRP A 112 -10.20 -17.50 -7.54
C TRP A 112 -9.95 -17.19 -9.01
N LEU A 113 -10.94 -17.45 -9.87
CA LEU A 113 -10.87 -17.10 -11.30
C LEU A 113 -10.62 -15.61 -11.50
N SER A 114 -11.23 -14.75 -10.70
CA SER A 114 -11.01 -13.31 -10.73
C SER A 114 -9.59 -12.92 -10.29
N ALA A 115 -8.97 -13.63 -9.34
CA ALA A 115 -7.57 -13.40 -8.97
C ALA A 115 -6.63 -13.83 -10.11
N ILE A 116 -6.84 -15.03 -10.65
CA ILE A 116 -6.05 -15.58 -11.78
C ILE A 116 -6.16 -14.67 -13.01
N ALA A 117 -7.36 -14.23 -13.37
CA ALA A 117 -7.57 -13.35 -14.51
C ALA A 117 -6.84 -12.01 -14.36
N LYS A 118 -6.83 -11.41 -13.16
CA LYS A 118 -6.08 -10.16 -12.90
C LYS A 118 -4.57 -10.39 -12.98
N THR A 119 -4.08 -11.53 -12.49
CA THR A 119 -2.67 -11.92 -12.65
C THR A 119 -2.32 -12.07 -14.13
N ALA A 120 -3.16 -12.76 -14.91
CA ALA A 120 -2.94 -12.96 -16.34
C ALA A 120 -2.91 -11.64 -17.10
N VAL A 121 -3.87 -10.73 -16.85
CA VAL A 121 -3.88 -9.38 -17.44
C VAL A 121 -2.58 -8.64 -17.12
N GLY A 122 -2.13 -8.68 -15.85
CA GLY A 122 -0.89 -8.03 -15.47
C GLY A 122 0.34 -8.62 -16.14
N ALA A 123 0.43 -9.94 -16.23
CA ALA A 123 1.52 -10.65 -16.90
C ALA A 123 1.55 -10.34 -18.41
N THR A 124 0.39 -10.30 -19.07
CA THR A 124 0.27 -9.91 -20.48
C THR A 124 0.74 -8.47 -20.70
N LEU A 125 0.37 -7.52 -19.82
CA LEU A 125 0.84 -6.14 -19.92
C LEU A 125 2.36 -6.03 -19.81
N ILE A 126 2.98 -6.78 -18.89
CA ILE A 126 4.45 -6.81 -18.74
C ILE A 126 5.10 -7.43 -19.98
N ALA A 127 4.57 -8.55 -20.48
CA ALA A 127 5.11 -9.25 -21.65
C ALA A 127 5.02 -8.42 -22.94
N LEU A 128 3.97 -7.60 -23.09
CA LEU A 128 3.78 -6.73 -24.24
C LEU A 128 4.46 -5.35 -24.10
N ALA A 129 4.93 -4.97 -22.92
CA ALA A 129 5.52 -3.65 -22.71
C ALA A 129 6.77 -3.37 -23.58
N PRO A 130 7.69 -4.33 -23.84
CA PRO A 130 8.84 -4.09 -24.70
C PRO A 130 8.48 -3.84 -26.17
N SER A 131 7.36 -4.38 -26.66
CA SER A 131 7.00 -4.29 -28.09
C SER A 131 6.56 -2.90 -28.53
N VAL A 132 6.20 -2.03 -27.58
CA VAL A 132 5.77 -0.66 -27.86
C VAL A 132 6.90 0.37 -27.75
N VAL A 133 8.10 -0.03 -27.30
CA VAL A 133 9.24 0.89 -27.08
C VAL A 133 9.66 1.61 -28.37
N SER A 134 9.64 0.90 -29.50
CA SER A 134 10.03 1.45 -30.82
C SER A 134 8.98 2.39 -31.43
N TRP A 135 7.81 2.53 -30.81
CA TRP A 135 6.78 3.44 -31.31
C TRP A 135 7.24 4.90 -31.14
N PRO A 136 7.29 5.71 -32.23
CA PRO A 136 7.84 7.07 -32.20
C PRO A 136 7.03 8.04 -31.35
N GLY A 137 5.80 7.66 -30.99
CA GLY A 137 4.92 8.43 -30.14
C GLY A 137 4.05 9.43 -30.89
N ILE A 138 3.26 10.18 -30.11
CA ILE A 138 2.46 11.31 -30.57
C ILE A 138 2.65 12.50 -29.62
N VAL A 139 2.58 13.71 -30.16
CA VAL A 139 2.55 14.94 -29.36
C VAL A 139 1.12 15.43 -29.26
N VAL A 140 0.61 15.58 -28.03
CA VAL A 140 -0.74 16.09 -27.75
C VAL A 140 -0.62 17.24 -26.78
N VAL A 141 -0.91 18.47 -27.23
CA VAL A 141 -0.98 19.67 -26.38
C VAL A 141 0.23 19.80 -25.44
N GLY A 142 1.45 19.79 -26.00
CA GLY A 142 2.70 19.92 -25.23
C GLY A 142 3.15 18.65 -24.48
N TRP A 143 2.35 17.57 -24.48
CA TRP A 143 2.74 16.27 -23.95
C TRP A 143 3.27 15.37 -25.05
N ARG A 144 4.46 14.79 -24.85
CA ARG A 144 5.00 13.77 -25.75
C ARG A 144 4.73 12.39 -25.17
N LEU A 145 3.79 11.66 -25.78
CA LEU A 145 3.51 10.27 -25.45
C LEU A 145 4.41 9.39 -26.30
N THR A 146 5.52 8.90 -25.73
CA THR A 146 6.49 8.05 -26.41
C THR A 146 6.21 6.57 -26.20
N GLY A 147 6.83 5.70 -27.01
CA GLY A 147 6.88 4.26 -26.77
C GLY A 147 7.41 3.89 -25.39
N ASP A 148 8.50 4.54 -24.95
CA ASP A 148 9.07 4.37 -23.61
C ASP A 148 8.08 4.74 -22.49
N PHE A 149 7.35 5.85 -22.65
CA PHE A 149 6.32 6.25 -21.69
C PHE A 149 5.24 5.18 -21.58
N LEU A 150 4.73 4.69 -22.71
CA LEU A 150 3.71 3.64 -22.73
C LEU A 150 4.22 2.33 -22.13
N ALA A 151 5.43 1.90 -22.50
CA ALA A 151 6.09 0.71 -21.97
C ALA A 151 6.25 0.77 -20.43
N ALA A 152 6.68 1.92 -19.90
CA ALA A 152 6.81 2.13 -18.47
C ALA A 152 5.45 2.00 -17.76
N TRP A 153 4.39 2.64 -18.26
CA TRP A 153 3.06 2.54 -17.67
C TRP A 153 2.46 1.14 -17.79
N MET A 154 2.62 0.46 -18.93
CA MET A 154 2.22 -0.94 -19.10
C MET A 154 2.91 -1.83 -18.06
N THR A 155 4.22 -1.65 -17.86
CA THR A 155 4.99 -2.41 -16.85
C THR A 155 4.48 -2.13 -15.43
N MET A 156 4.32 -0.87 -15.04
CA MET A 156 3.84 -0.51 -13.70
C MET A 156 2.43 -1.04 -13.42
N ILE A 157 1.49 -0.81 -14.35
CA ILE A 157 0.12 -1.32 -14.24
C ILE A 157 0.15 -2.85 -14.18
N GLY A 158 0.96 -3.48 -15.03
CA GLY A 158 1.13 -4.93 -15.05
C GLY A 158 1.62 -5.49 -13.71
N VAL A 159 2.67 -4.90 -13.12
CA VAL A 159 3.19 -5.28 -11.79
C VAL A 159 2.13 -5.09 -10.70
N VAL A 160 1.38 -3.97 -10.73
CA VAL A 160 0.29 -3.73 -9.79
C VAL A 160 -0.82 -4.78 -9.94
N PHE A 161 -1.17 -5.18 -11.16
CA PHE A 161 -2.15 -6.22 -11.43
C PHE A 161 -1.69 -7.60 -10.94
N VAL A 162 -0.46 -8.00 -11.28
CA VAL A 162 0.13 -9.28 -10.84
C VAL A 162 0.19 -9.35 -9.33
N LEU A 163 0.75 -8.33 -8.67
CA LEU A 163 1.00 -8.38 -7.23
C LEU A 163 -0.26 -8.03 -6.42
N HIS A 164 -0.76 -6.80 -6.54
CA HIS A 164 -1.76 -6.27 -5.61
C HIS A 164 -3.18 -6.80 -5.88
N PHE A 165 -3.53 -6.98 -7.15
CA PHE A 165 -4.86 -7.41 -7.55
C PHE A 165 -5.00 -8.92 -7.77
N GLY A 166 -3.91 -9.57 -8.16
CA GLY A 166 -3.85 -11.00 -8.46
C GLY A 166 -3.32 -11.82 -7.29
N ALA A 167 -2.00 -11.84 -7.10
CA ALA A 167 -1.30 -12.68 -6.13
C ALA A 167 -1.76 -12.45 -4.69
N ILE A 168 -1.83 -11.19 -4.23
CA ILE A 168 -2.27 -10.87 -2.87
C ILE A 168 -3.76 -11.21 -2.67
N HIS A 169 -4.57 -11.09 -3.71
CA HIS A 169 -5.97 -11.50 -3.64
C HIS A 169 -6.07 -13.03 -3.49
N ALA A 170 -5.37 -13.81 -4.32
CA ALA A 170 -5.32 -15.27 -4.20
C ALA A 170 -4.83 -15.69 -2.81
N LEU A 171 -3.78 -15.04 -2.29
CA LEU A 171 -3.24 -15.28 -0.96
C LEU A 171 -4.27 -14.99 0.15
N ALA A 172 -5.09 -13.94 0.00
CA ALA A 172 -6.19 -13.67 0.93
C ALA A 172 -7.21 -14.81 0.93
N LEU A 173 -7.57 -15.33 -0.24
CA LEU A 173 -8.51 -16.46 -0.36
C LEU A 173 -7.91 -17.74 0.26
N THR A 174 -6.61 -17.99 0.08
CA THR A 174 -5.90 -19.12 0.73
C THR A 174 -6.02 -19.02 2.25
N TRP A 175 -5.74 -17.84 2.82
CA TRP A 175 -5.82 -17.63 4.27
C TRP A 175 -7.26 -17.67 4.80
N GLN A 176 -8.24 -17.17 4.05
CA GLN A 176 -9.66 -17.32 4.39
C GLN A 176 -10.08 -18.79 4.43
N ARG A 177 -9.63 -19.58 3.44
CA ARG A 177 -9.84 -21.04 3.43
C ARG A 177 -9.16 -21.73 4.61
N ALA A 178 -8.00 -21.23 5.05
CA ALA A 178 -7.32 -21.65 6.27
C ALA A 178 -7.92 -21.04 7.55
N GLY A 179 -9.12 -20.43 7.49
CA GLY A 179 -9.86 -19.97 8.65
C GLY A 179 -9.43 -18.62 9.22
N ARG A 180 -8.56 -17.85 8.54
CA ARG A 180 -8.10 -16.53 9.00
C ARG A 180 -9.01 -15.42 8.47
N ALA A 181 -9.41 -14.49 9.34
CA ALA A 181 -10.32 -13.39 9.00
C ALA A 181 -9.62 -12.24 8.24
N VAL A 182 -8.83 -12.59 7.22
CA VAL A 182 -8.15 -11.63 6.36
C VAL A 182 -9.06 -11.19 5.22
N GLU A 183 -8.74 -10.04 4.66
CA GLU A 183 -9.49 -9.45 3.56
C GLU A 183 -8.53 -9.03 2.44
N PRO A 184 -8.93 -9.12 1.16
CA PRO A 184 -8.11 -8.62 0.06
C PRO A 184 -7.77 -7.14 0.28
N ILE A 185 -6.49 -6.79 0.08
CA ILE A 185 -6.01 -5.42 0.32
C ILE A 185 -6.49 -4.42 -0.73
N MET A 186 -6.99 -4.91 -1.86
CA MET A 186 -7.64 -4.12 -2.91
C MET A 186 -9.09 -4.58 -3.07
N ARG A 187 -10.06 -3.67 -2.93
CA ARG A 187 -11.50 -3.97 -3.04
C ARG A 187 -12.16 -3.18 -4.17
N ALA A 188 -12.07 -3.70 -5.40
CA ALA A 188 -12.62 -3.10 -6.60
C ALA A 188 -12.47 -1.55 -6.65
N PRO A 189 -11.24 -0.99 -6.65
CA PRO A 189 -11.01 0.46 -6.55
C PRO A 189 -11.66 1.26 -7.68
N ILE A 190 -11.76 0.67 -8.88
CA ILE A 190 -12.46 1.28 -10.02
C ILE A 190 -13.96 1.51 -9.79
N MET A 191 -14.54 0.85 -8.77
CA MET A 191 -15.94 1.04 -8.34
C MET A 191 -16.09 2.08 -7.23
N ALA A 192 -15.03 2.82 -6.89
CA ALA A 192 -15.12 3.95 -5.96
C ALA A 192 -16.18 4.95 -6.43
N GLN A 193 -16.98 5.46 -5.49
CA GLN A 193 -17.97 6.52 -5.77
C GLN A 193 -17.49 7.93 -5.43
N SER A 194 -16.35 8.03 -4.75
CA SER A 194 -15.73 9.26 -4.30
C SER A 194 -14.26 9.01 -3.94
N LEU A 195 -13.51 10.08 -3.70
CA LEU A 195 -12.10 10.00 -3.32
C LEU A 195 -11.94 9.39 -1.92
N ALA A 196 -12.85 9.73 -1.00
CA ALA A 196 -12.92 9.12 0.32
C ALA A 196 -13.21 7.61 0.27
N ASP A 197 -14.05 7.16 -0.67
CA ASP A 197 -14.35 5.74 -0.85
C ASP A 197 -13.14 4.98 -1.42
N PHE A 198 -12.44 5.58 -2.39
CA PHE A 198 -11.20 5.03 -2.96
C PHE A 198 -10.13 4.80 -1.88
N TRP A 199 -9.66 5.86 -1.21
CA TRP A 199 -8.57 5.78 -0.24
C TRP A 199 -8.98 5.13 1.10
N GLY A 200 -10.25 5.25 1.48
CA GLY A 200 -10.72 4.78 2.79
C GLY A 200 -11.22 3.32 2.81
N ARG A 201 -11.66 2.79 1.66
CA ARG A 201 -12.37 1.49 1.65
C ARG A 201 -11.95 0.53 0.55
N ARG A 202 -11.17 0.97 -0.43
CA ARG A 202 -10.91 0.17 -1.64
C ARG A 202 -9.45 0.01 -1.99
N TRP A 203 -8.65 1.06 -1.82
CA TRP A 203 -7.24 1.06 -2.19
C TRP A 203 -6.35 0.79 -0.98
N ASN A 204 -5.44 -0.18 -1.11
CA ASN A 204 -4.40 -0.53 -0.14
C ASN A 204 -4.88 -0.54 1.33
N LEU A 205 -5.80 -1.46 1.63
CA LEU A 205 -6.38 -1.59 2.96
C LEU A 205 -5.34 -1.89 4.05
N ALA A 206 -4.27 -2.58 3.68
CA ALA A 206 -3.13 -2.83 4.57
C ALA A 206 -2.52 -1.50 5.06
N PHE A 207 -2.12 -0.61 4.14
CA PHE A 207 -1.59 0.70 4.52
C PHE A 207 -2.65 1.55 5.24
N ARG A 208 -3.91 1.52 4.80
CA ARG A 208 -5.01 2.22 5.47
C ARG A 208 -5.14 1.82 6.94
N ASP A 209 -5.16 0.53 7.24
CA ASP A 209 -5.33 0.03 8.61
C ASP A 209 -4.15 0.40 9.52
N PHE A 210 -2.94 0.32 8.96
CA PHE A 210 -1.74 0.82 9.59
C PHE A 210 -1.86 2.33 9.89
N ALA A 211 -2.06 3.15 8.85
CA ALA A 211 -2.07 4.60 8.96
C ALA A 211 -3.19 5.09 9.88
N HIS A 212 -4.35 4.45 9.85
CA HIS A 212 -5.44 4.76 10.77
C HIS A 212 -5.03 4.58 12.24
N THR A 213 -4.27 3.52 12.52
CA THR A 213 -3.84 3.16 13.88
C THR A 213 -2.67 3.99 14.38
N PHE A 214 -1.67 4.21 13.54
CA PHE A 214 -0.38 4.81 13.93
C PHE A 214 -0.25 6.29 13.59
N VAL A 215 -1.06 6.83 12.68
CA VAL A 215 -0.98 8.23 12.25
C VAL A 215 -2.30 8.96 12.54
N PHE A 216 -3.41 8.50 11.95
CA PHE A 216 -4.70 9.17 12.02
C PHE A 216 -5.23 9.30 13.45
N ARG A 217 -5.36 8.18 14.19
CA ARG A 217 -5.92 8.20 15.55
C ARG A 217 -5.11 9.07 16.52
N PRO A 218 -3.77 8.98 16.57
CA PRO A 218 -2.97 9.89 17.39
C PRO A 218 -3.15 11.37 17.02
N MET A 219 -3.14 11.70 15.73
CA MET A 219 -3.30 13.08 15.27
C MET A 219 -4.71 13.60 15.48
N LEU A 220 -5.74 12.78 15.29
CA LEU A 220 -7.15 13.16 15.44
C LEU A 220 -7.42 13.66 16.86
N ARG A 221 -6.87 12.96 17.87
CA ARG A 221 -7.04 13.31 19.28
C ARG A 221 -6.40 14.64 19.67
N ARG A 222 -5.38 15.08 18.91
CA ARG A 222 -4.54 16.23 19.28
C ARG A 222 -4.78 17.46 18.40
N TYR A 223 -5.14 17.26 17.14
CA TYR A 223 -5.18 18.31 16.11
C TYR A 223 -6.45 18.27 15.25
N GLY A 224 -7.38 17.34 15.51
CA GLY A 224 -8.63 17.24 14.77
C GLY A 224 -8.53 16.49 13.43
N ALA A 225 -9.70 16.33 12.79
CA ALA A 225 -9.85 15.43 11.64
C ALA A 225 -9.11 15.92 10.38
N ALA A 226 -9.10 17.22 10.10
CA ALA A 226 -8.44 17.77 8.93
C ALA A 226 -6.92 17.56 8.98
N ALA A 227 -6.29 17.92 10.11
CA ALA A 227 -4.86 17.70 10.33
C ALA A 227 -4.50 16.20 10.31
N ALA A 228 -5.33 15.35 10.92
CA ALA A 228 -5.11 13.89 10.88
C ALA A 228 -5.19 13.32 9.45
N THR A 229 -6.13 13.80 8.63
CA THR A 229 -6.21 13.44 7.21
C THR A 229 -4.95 13.86 6.46
N LEU A 230 -4.54 15.13 6.55
CA LEU A 230 -3.34 15.61 5.87
C LEU A 230 -2.08 14.89 6.35
N GLY A 231 -1.99 14.58 7.65
CA GLY A 231 -0.89 13.82 8.22
C GLY A 231 -0.76 12.41 7.66
N VAL A 232 -1.88 11.69 7.46
CA VAL A 232 -1.87 10.37 6.81
C VAL A 232 -1.35 10.45 5.38
N PHE A 233 -1.84 11.42 4.61
CA PHE A 233 -1.43 11.60 3.21
C PHE A 233 0.03 12.04 3.10
N THR A 234 0.47 12.96 3.96
CA THR A 234 1.88 13.40 4.01
C THR A 234 2.80 12.24 4.37
N PHE A 235 2.44 11.44 5.39
CA PHE A 235 3.18 10.23 5.75
C PHE A 235 3.26 9.23 4.59
N SER A 236 2.14 9.01 3.89
CA SER A 236 2.13 8.17 2.69
C SER A 236 3.06 8.70 1.61
N GLY A 237 3.02 10.02 1.36
CA GLY A 237 3.92 10.73 0.48
C GLY A 237 5.40 10.47 0.75
N ILE A 238 5.82 10.71 1.99
CA ILE A 238 7.20 10.51 2.44
C ILE A 238 7.65 9.06 2.25
N VAL A 239 6.77 8.10 2.55
CA VAL A 239 7.07 6.68 2.33
C VAL A 239 7.26 6.37 0.84
N HIS A 240 6.46 6.96 -0.04
CA HIS A 240 6.63 6.78 -1.48
C HIS A 240 7.91 7.46 -1.97
N ASP A 241 8.24 8.67 -1.52
CA ASP A 241 9.52 9.32 -1.82
C ASP A 241 10.72 8.44 -1.39
N ALA A 242 10.64 7.86 -0.18
CA ALA A 242 11.67 7.01 0.38
C ALA A 242 11.93 5.72 -0.43
N VAL A 243 10.94 5.23 -1.18
CA VAL A 243 11.04 4.00 -1.97
C VAL A 243 11.26 4.29 -3.46
N ILE A 244 10.49 5.23 -4.02
CA ILE A 244 10.45 5.58 -5.44
C ILE A 244 11.57 6.56 -5.77
N SER A 245 11.57 7.74 -5.14
CA SER A 245 12.48 8.83 -5.50
C SER A 245 13.92 8.58 -5.05
N VAL A 246 14.13 7.91 -3.92
CA VAL A 246 15.46 7.46 -3.48
C VAL A 246 16.07 6.48 -4.49
N ALA A 247 15.32 5.44 -4.88
CA ALA A 247 15.79 4.46 -5.85
C ALA A 247 16.04 5.08 -7.22
N ALA A 248 15.17 6.00 -7.65
CA ALA A 248 15.30 6.75 -8.89
C ALA A 248 16.34 7.87 -8.86
N ARG A 249 16.96 8.13 -7.69
CA ARG A 249 17.94 9.21 -7.47
C ARG A 249 17.47 10.57 -7.98
N GLY A 250 16.17 10.84 -7.88
CA GLY A 250 15.56 12.01 -8.48
C GLY A 250 14.06 12.07 -8.26
N GLY A 251 13.47 13.22 -8.58
CA GLY A 251 12.04 13.46 -8.43
C GLY A 251 11.55 13.58 -6.98
N TYR A 252 12.45 13.90 -6.05
CA TYR A 252 12.12 14.09 -4.63
C TYR A 252 10.99 15.11 -4.42
N GLY A 253 10.04 14.75 -3.56
CA GLY A 253 8.89 15.55 -3.20
C GLY A 253 7.69 15.39 -4.12
N TRP A 254 7.84 14.88 -5.35
CA TRP A 254 6.70 14.68 -6.26
C TRP A 254 5.67 13.66 -5.73
N PRO A 255 6.07 12.49 -5.21
CA PRO A 255 5.14 11.59 -4.53
C PRO A 255 4.45 12.26 -3.33
N THR A 256 5.20 13.00 -2.50
CA THR A 256 4.61 13.73 -1.36
C THR A 256 3.57 14.77 -1.80
N LEU A 257 3.86 15.55 -2.84
CA LEU A 257 2.91 16.51 -3.40
C LEU A 257 1.67 15.82 -3.97
N TYR A 258 1.84 14.69 -4.66
CA TYR A 258 0.71 13.88 -5.14
C TYR A 258 -0.23 13.51 -3.99
N PHE A 259 0.29 12.89 -2.92
CA PHE A 259 -0.55 12.47 -1.81
C PHE A 259 -1.13 13.65 -1.03
N LEU A 260 -0.39 14.75 -0.87
CA LEU A 260 -0.91 15.95 -0.22
C LEU A 260 -2.10 16.53 -0.99
N LEU A 261 -2.03 16.58 -2.32
CA LEU A 261 -3.14 16.94 -3.18
C LEU A 261 -4.34 16.03 -2.96
N GLN A 262 -4.14 14.70 -2.87
CA GLN A 262 -5.22 13.75 -2.56
C GLN A 262 -5.89 14.07 -1.20
N GLY A 263 -5.09 14.41 -0.18
CA GLY A 263 -5.58 14.78 1.14
C GLY A 263 -6.42 16.07 1.12
N ILE A 264 -5.92 17.12 0.47
CA ILE A 264 -6.64 18.39 0.30
C ILE A 264 -7.94 18.18 -0.48
N ALA A 265 -7.86 17.45 -1.59
CA ALA A 265 -9.02 17.13 -2.42
C ALA A 265 -10.08 16.33 -1.66
N MET A 266 -9.68 15.41 -0.77
CA MET A 266 -10.61 14.67 0.06
C MET A 266 -11.26 15.54 1.14
N LEU A 267 -10.54 16.53 1.68
CA LEU A 267 -11.13 17.52 2.59
C LEU A 267 -12.11 18.43 1.87
N PHE A 268 -11.78 18.86 0.65
CA PHE A 268 -12.68 19.63 -0.19
C PHE A 268 -13.96 18.85 -0.52
N GLU A 269 -13.85 17.58 -0.90
CA GLU A 269 -14.98 16.67 -1.13
C GLU A 269 -15.94 16.63 0.07
N ARG A 270 -15.39 16.62 1.29
CA ARG A 270 -16.16 16.54 2.55
C ARG A 270 -16.64 17.90 3.07
N SER A 271 -16.20 19.00 2.48
CA SER A 271 -16.60 20.34 2.87
C SER A 271 -18.10 20.60 2.60
N GLY A 272 -18.64 21.71 3.13
CA GLY A 272 -20.01 22.13 2.82
C GLY A 272 -20.25 22.29 1.32
N TRP A 273 -19.29 22.90 0.61
CA TRP A 273 -19.35 23.10 -0.84
C TRP A 273 -19.25 21.80 -1.63
N GLY A 274 -18.28 20.94 -1.31
CA GLY A 274 -18.11 19.64 -1.96
C GLY A 274 -19.35 18.76 -1.82
N ARG A 275 -20.01 18.79 -0.66
CA ARG A 275 -21.29 18.10 -0.44
C ARG A 275 -22.44 18.71 -1.23
N ARG A 276 -22.54 20.05 -1.32
CA ARG A 276 -23.58 20.76 -2.09
C ARG A 276 -23.55 20.40 -3.58
N ILE A 277 -22.38 20.31 -4.19
CA ILE A 277 -22.25 19.96 -5.61
C ILE A 277 -22.27 18.44 -5.87
N GLY A 278 -22.25 17.62 -4.81
CA GLY A 278 -22.44 16.18 -4.86
C GLY A 278 -21.16 15.35 -5.05
N LEU A 279 -20.00 15.82 -4.59
CA LEU A 279 -18.72 15.10 -4.77
C LEU A 279 -18.59 13.81 -3.95
N GLY A 280 -19.40 13.64 -2.91
CA GLY A 280 -19.28 12.48 -2.01
C GLY A 280 -19.88 11.17 -2.54
N ARG A 281 -20.58 11.17 -3.68
CA ARG A 281 -21.27 9.98 -4.23
C ARG A 281 -21.67 10.15 -5.70
N GLY A 282 -22.07 9.05 -6.33
CA GLY A 282 -22.64 9.03 -7.67
C GLY A 282 -21.62 9.36 -8.76
N TRP A 283 -22.10 9.78 -9.95
CA TRP A 283 -21.24 10.02 -11.11
C TRP A 283 -20.33 11.24 -10.95
N ARG A 284 -20.79 12.30 -10.26
CA ARG A 284 -19.99 13.50 -9.99
C ARG A 284 -18.81 13.19 -9.06
N GLY A 285 -19.08 12.45 -7.97
CA GLY A 285 -18.02 11.97 -7.09
C GLY A 285 -17.05 11.01 -7.77
N ARG A 286 -17.55 10.12 -8.65
CA ARG A 286 -16.70 9.27 -9.49
C ARG A 286 -15.79 10.07 -10.40
N LEU A 287 -16.34 11.03 -11.13
CA LEU A 287 -15.58 11.87 -12.05
C LEU A 287 -14.52 12.68 -11.32
N TYR A 288 -14.91 13.32 -10.21
CA TYR A 288 -13.98 14.05 -9.35
C TYR A 288 -12.84 13.16 -8.84
N ALA A 289 -13.16 12.00 -8.29
CA ALA A 289 -12.16 11.06 -7.82
C ALA A 289 -11.23 10.62 -8.96
N ALA A 290 -11.78 10.27 -10.14
CA ALA A 290 -11.00 9.85 -11.29
C ALA A 290 -10.03 10.94 -11.77
N VAL A 291 -10.49 12.18 -11.90
CA VAL A 291 -9.65 13.32 -12.32
C VAL A 291 -8.54 13.56 -11.30
N VAL A 292 -8.88 13.64 -10.01
CA VAL A 292 -7.89 13.90 -8.96
C VAL A 292 -6.88 12.76 -8.82
N LEU A 293 -7.26 11.51 -9.06
CA LEU A 293 -6.36 10.36 -9.00
C LEU A 293 -5.45 10.27 -10.23
N VAL A 294 -6.02 10.42 -11.43
CA VAL A 294 -5.33 10.10 -12.69
C VAL A 294 -4.49 11.26 -13.20
N THR A 295 -5.02 12.49 -13.19
CA THR A 295 -4.32 13.65 -13.78
C THR A 295 -2.94 13.90 -13.15
N PRO A 296 -2.78 13.90 -11.81
CA PRO A 296 -1.47 14.10 -11.20
C PRO A 296 -0.67 12.78 -11.02
N ALA A 297 -1.10 11.64 -11.58
CA ALA A 297 -0.43 10.36 -11.37
C ALA A 297 1.04 10.36 -11.85
N GLY A 298 1.38 11.23 -12.81
CA GLY A 298 2.75 11.46 -13.25
C GLY A 298 3.65 12.08 -12.18
N TRP A 299 3.13 12.68 -11.11
CA TRP A 299 3.93 13.12 -9.96
C TRP A 299 4.32 11.94 -9.07
N LEU A 300 3.39 11.01 -8.83
CA LEU A 300 3.69 9.80 -8.08
C LEU A 300 4.71 8.92 -8.82
N PHE A 301 4.52 8.75 -10.11
CA PHE A 301 5.39 7.97 -10.98
C PHE A 301 6.18 8.90 -11.92
N HIS A 302 6.96 9.80 -11.33
CA HIS A 302 7.73 10.82 -12.05
C HIS A 302 8.74 10.25 -13.05
N GLU A 303 9.20 11.08 -13.96
CA GLU A 303 10.06 10.70 -15.08
C GLU A 303 11.35 9.97 -14.64
N PRO A 304 12.15 10.47 -13.67
CA PRO A 304 13.31 9.72 -13.17
C PRO A 304 12.98 8.28 -12.73
N PHE A 305 11.81 8.06 -12.14
CA PHE A 305 11.39 6.73 -11.70
C PHE A 305 11.08 5.81 -12.89
N ARG A 306 10.35 6.33 -13.88
CA ARG A 306 10.05 5.55 -15.09
C ARG A 306 11.32 5.16 -15.83
N ASP A 307 12.26 6.09 -15.96
CA ASP A 307 13.42 5.92 -16.83
C ASP A 307 14.56 5.15 -16.16
N GLN A 308 14.79 5.38 -14.85
CA GLN A 308 15.90 4.76 -14.14
C GLN A 308 15.51 3.46 -13.42
N VAL A 309 14.23 3.27 -13.09
CA VAL A 309 13.76 2.10 -12.33
C VAL A 309 12.91 1.20 -13.21
N VAL A 310 11.80 1.72 -13.75
CA VAL A 310 10.78 0.88 -14.40
C VAL A 310 11.26 0.31 -15.73
N LEU A 311 11.79 1.14 -16.64
CA LEU A 311 12.25 0.66 -17.95
C LEU A 311 13.44 -0.31 -17.83
N PRO A 312 14.46 -0.08 -16.98
CA PRO A 312 15.51 -1.06 -16.75
C PRO A 312 14.99 -2.38 -16.14
N MET A 313 14.03 -2.31 -15.22
CA MET A 313 13.37 -3.50 -14.68
C MET A 313 12.62 -4.28 -15.77
N MET A 314 11.87 -3.57 -16.63
CA MET A 314 11.17 -4.18 -17.76
C MET A 314 12.15 -4.91 -18.69
N ARG A 315 13.27 -4.26 -19.06
CA ARG A 315 14.32 -4.87 -19.90
C ARG A 315 14.93 -6.10 -19.24
N ALA A 316 15.18 -6.04 -17.93
CA ALA A 316 15.69 -7.19 -17.18
C ALA A 316 14.68 -8.36 -17.17
N ILE A 317 13.39 -8.10 -16.96
CA ILE A 317 12.34 -9.13 -17.04
C ILE A 317 12.26 -9.71 -18.46
N ALA A 318 12.30 -8.85 -19.48
CA ALA A 318 12.24 -9.27 -20.88
C ALA A 318 13.45 -10.12 -21.30
N SER A 319 14.61 -9.99 -20.64
CA SER A 319 15.78 -10.84 -20.91
C SER A 319 15.69 -12.25 -20.30
N LEU A 320 14.67 -12.56 -19.50
CA LEU A 320 14.49 -13.87 -18.87
C LEU A 320 13.75 -14.89 -19.75
N GLY A 321 13.25 -14.50 -20.91
CA GLY A 321 12.51 -15.34 -21.85
C GLY A 321 12.56 -14.80 -23.27
#